data_AF-A0A7J7IW06-F1
#
_entry.id   AF-A0A7J7IW06-F1
#
_cell.length_a   1.000
_cell.length_b   1.000
_cell.length_c   1.000
_cell.angle_alpha   90.00
_cell.angle_beta   90.00
_cell.angle_gamma   90.00
#
_symmetry.space_group_name_H-M   'P 1'
#
loop_
_entity.id
_entity.type
_entity.pdbx_description
1 polymer ?
#
loop_
_entity_poly.entity_id
_entity_poly.type
_entity_poly.pdbx_seq_one_letter_code
_entity_poly.pdbx_strand_id
1 'polypeptide(L)'
;MSSSVLITYYTGSSLHRNHWKYAKLVYILFTLLLATSLQLAYCEERLKTKTICRPTSCLDLLCLGHNETGVYTIYPTGHADSSIDVFCDQETDGGGWTVMLQRSLYGWVDFFKRWDDYKLGFGYLSEEFCLGNDSLAADLQANTNSELTFNLYSTTNKQDYAKCSSFNVEVMNCH
;
A
#
# COMPACT_ATOMS: atom_id res chain seq x y z
N MET A 1 0.01 -13.83 3.73
CA MET A 1 0.00 -12.35 3.76
C MET A 1 0.74 -11.89 2.52
N SER A 2 0.04 -11.12 1.71
CA SER A 2 0.33 -10.85 0.30
C SER A 2 0.91 -9.44 0.15
N SER A 3 1.61 -9.15 -0.95
CA SER A 3 1.99 -7.75 -1.25
C SER A 3 0.72 -6.97 -1.56
N SER A 4 0.47 -5.86 -0.86
CA SER A 4 -0.88 -5.33 -0.76
C SER A 4 -1.00 -3.93 -1.36
N VAL A 5 -2.01 -3.73 -2.20
CA VAL A 5 -2.27 -2.49 -2.93
C VAL A 5 -3.37 -1.68 -2.25
N LEU A 6 -3.19 -0.36 -2.14
CA LEU A 6 -4.17 0.55 -1.53
C LEU A 6 -4.68 1.63 -2.51
N ILE A 7 -5.98 1.92 -2.44
CA ILE A 7 -6.70 2.96 -3.20
C ILE A 7 -7.62 3.76 -2.25
N THR A 8 -7.64 5.11 -2.29
CA THR A 8 -8.28 5.93 -1.24
C THR A 8 -9.34 6.96 -1.74
N TYR A 9 -10.49 7.11 -1.03
CA TYR A 9 -11.60 8.07 -1.33
C TYR A 9 -12.28 8.64 -0.05
N TYR A 10 -13.17 9.67 -0.10
CA TYR A 10 -13.75 10.30 1.13
C TYR A 10 -15.27 10.77 1.12
N THR A 11 -16.14 10.36 2.09
CA THR A 11 -17.62 10.72 2.25
C THR A 11 -18.32 10.51 3.66
N GLY A 12 -19.20 11.38 4.21
CA GLY A 12 -19.84 11.29 5.59
C GLY A 12 -20.65 10.01 6.01
N SER A 13 -21.08 9.70 7.26
CA SER A 13 -21.26 10.44 8.55
C SER A 13 -21.14 9.63 9.92
N SER A 14 -20.21 9.96 10.84
CA SER A 14 -20.27 9.93 12.37
C SER A 14 -20.51 8.60 13.18
N LEU A 15 -20.31 8.38 14.52
CA LEU A 15 -19.71 9.10 15.72
C LEU A 15 -19.53 8.16 17.00
N HIS A 16 -18.60 8.48 17.95
CA HIS A 16 -18.54 8.10 19.42
C HIS A 16 -18.31 6.60 19.85
N ARG A 17 -17.99 6.14 21.11
CA ARG A 17 -17.68 6.65 22.51
C ARG A 17 -16.67 5.68 23.29
N ASN A 18 -16.63 5.58 24.64
CA ASN A 18 -15.59 4.89 25.48
C ASN A 18 -16.10 4.27 26.83
N HIS A 19 -15.30 3.40 27.51
CA HIS A 19 -14.98 3.40 28.99
C HIS A 19 -14.21 2.17 29.58
N TRP A 20 -12.91 1.98 29.31
CA TRP A 20 -11.96 1.18 30.15
C TRP A 20 -10.54 1.74 29.90
N LYS A 21 -9.72 2.03 30.92
CA LYS A 21 -8.39 2.67 30.72
C LYS A 21 -7.19 1.73 30.96
N TYR A 22 -6.99 1.24 32.18
CA TYR A 22 -5.80 0.43 32.53
C TYR A 22 -5.82 -0.98 31.92
N ALA A 23 -6.96 -1.67 31.96
CA ALA A 23 -7.10 -2.96 31.27
C ALA A 23 -6.92 -2.81 29.75
N LYS A 24 -7.37 -1.69 29.15
CA LYS A 24 -7.06 -1.37 27.75
C LYS A 24 -5.57 -1.16 27.56
N LEU A 25 -4.87 -0.39 28.40
CA LEU A 25 -3.43 -0.16 28.23
C LEU A 25 -2.61 -1.46 28.29
N VAL A 26 -2.87 -2.34 29.26
CA VAL A 26 -2.16 -3.64 29.36
C VAL A 26 -2.51 -4.54 28.17
N TYR A 27 -3.79 -4.60 27.77
CA TYR A 27 -4.23 -5.37 26.60
C TYR A 27 -3.62 -4.83 25.30
N ILE A 28 -3.63 -3.51 25.09
CA ILE A 28 -3.04 -2.82 23.95
C ILE A 28 -1.54 -3.11 23.87
N LEU A 29 -0.79 -2.95 24.97
CA LEU A 29 0.64 -3.26 25.01
C LEU A 29 0.91 -4.74 24.70
N PHE A 30 0.09 -5.66 25.21
CA PHE A 30 0.22 -7.09 24.92
C PHE A 30 -0.12 -7.41 23.46
N THR A 31 -1.17 -6.81 22.88
CA THR A 31 -1.51 -6.97 21.46
C THR A 31 -0.46 -6.34 20.54
N LEU A 32 0.14 -5.21 20.92
CA LEU A 32 1.24 -4.59 20.19
C LEU A 32 2.51 -5.47 20.24
N LEU A 33 2.83 -6.05 21.40
CA LEU A 33 3.94 -6.99 21.54
C LEU A 33 3.73 -8.27 20.69
N LEU A 34 2.51 -8.83 20.70
CA LEU A 34 2.17 -9.96 19.85
C LEU A 34 2.21 -9.60 18.37
N ALA A 35 1.62 -8.47 17.96
CA ALA A 35 1.63 -8.03 16.56
C ALA A 35 3.04 -7.74 16.05
N THR A 36 3.88 -7.05 16.84
CA THR A 36 5.29 -6.78 16.47
C THR A 36 6.12 -8.06 16.42
N SER A 37 5.92 -9.02 17.33
CA SER A 37 6.61 -10.32 17.26
C SER A 37 6.19 -11.17 16.05
N LEU A 38 4.90 -11.13 15.69
CA LEU A 38 4.37 -11.81 14.50
C LEU A 38 4.90 -11.16 13.21
N GLN A 39 4.94 -9.82 13.16
CA GLN A 39 5.49 -9.07 12.03
C GLN A 39 6.99 -9.33 11.86
N LEU A 40 7.75 -9.36 12.96
CA LEU A 40 9.18 -9.66 12.93
C LEU A 40 9.45 -11.08 12.42
N ALA A 41 8.70 -12.08 12.91
CA ALA A 41 8.80 -13.46 12.43
C ALA A 41 8.45 -13.58 10.93
N TYR A 42 7.37 -12.93 10.48
CA TYR A 42 6.99 -12.89 9.06
C TYR A 42 8.10 -12.26 8.20
N CYS A 43 8.66 -11.14 8.64
CA CYS A 43 9.73 -10.46 7.92
C CYS A 43 11.03 -11.26 7.87
N GLU A 44 11.38 -11.99 8.93
CA GLU A 44 12.48 -12.96 8.89
C GLU A 44 12.26 -14.05 7.82
N GLU A 45 11.07 -14.64 7.74
CA GLU A 45 10.75 -15.66 6.71
C GLU A 45 10.76 -15.07 5.29
N ARG A 46 10.20 -13.87 5.11
CA ARG A 46 10.19 -13.17 3.82
C ARG A 46 11.61 -12.83 3.34
N LEU A 47 12.49 -12.36 4.23
CA LEU A 47 13.89 -12.09 3.88
C LEU A 47 14.70 -13.37 3.62
N LYS A 48 14.49 -14.45 4.40
CA LYS A 48 15.17 -15.75 4.20
C LYS A 48 14.85 -16.40 2.84
N THR A 49 13.68 -16.14 2.29
CA THR A 49 13.25 -16.70 1.00
C THR A 49 13.67 -15.86 -0.21
N LYS A 50 14.22 -14.65 0.00
CA LYS A 50 14.54 -13.72 -1.08
C LYS A 50 16.02 -13.78 -1.50
N THR A 51 16.27 -14.20 -2.73
CA THR A 51 17.63 -14.30 -3.32
C THR A 51 18.15 -12.99 -3.95
N ILE A 52 17.35 -11.92 -3.89
CA ILE A 52 17.59 -10.64 -4.57
C ILE A 52 17.81 -9.55 -3.51
N CYS A 53 18.96 -8.88 -3.56
CA CYS A 53 19.37 -7.84 -2.58
C CYS A 53 18.61 -6.50 -2.71
N ARG A 54 17.51 -6.43 -3.46
CA ARG A 54 16.73 -5.20 -3.68
C ARG A 54 15.28 -5.39 -3.20
N PRO A 55 14.66 -4.35 -2.59
CA PRO A 55 13.23 -4.37 -2.29
C PRO A 55 12.44 -4.41 -3.61
N THR A 56 11.48 -5.32 -3.73
CA THR A 56 10.62 -5.46 -4.93
C THR A 56 9.20 -4.96 -4.65
N SER A 57 8.94 -4.49 -3.43
CA SER A 57 7.63 -4.04 -2.93
C SER A 57 7.81 -3.21 -1.65
N CYS A 58 6.80 -2.42 -1.27
CA CYS A 58 6.77 -1.67 -0.01
C CYS A 58 6.85 -2.57 1.24
N LEU A 59 6.35 -3.81 1.15
CA LEU A 59 6.43 -4.81 2.22
C LEU A 59 7.86 -5.34 2.44
N ASP A 60 8.71 -5.36 1.41
CA ASP A 60 10.14 -5.65 1.61
C ASP A 60 10.86 -4.50 2.29
N LEU A 61 10.53 -3.26 1.93
CA LEU A 61 11.06 -2.07 2.59
C LEU A 61 10.72 -2.08 4.09
N LEU A 62 9.46 -2.39 4.43
CA LEU A 62 9.03 -2.57 5.83
C LEU A 62 9.86 -3.64 6.54
N CYS A 63 10.04 -4.81 5.92
CA CYS A 63 10.83 -5.90 6.51
C CYS A 63 12.34 -5.59 6.61
N LEU A 64 12.85 -4.65 5.82
CA LEU A 64 14.20 -4.08 5.96
C LEU A 64 14.28 -2.96 7.02
N GLY A 65 13.16 -2.60 7.66
CA GLY A 65 13.08 -1.60 8.73
C GLY A 65 12.66 -0.19 8.29
N HIS A 66 12.25 0.00 7.04
CA HIS A 66 11.69 1.27 6.58
C HIS A 66 10.21 1.38 6.99
N ASN A 67 10.00 1.86 8.22
CA ASN A 67 8.68 1.88 8.88
C ASN A 67 7.94 3.23 8.75
N GLU A 68 8.47 4.19 7.99
CA GLU A 68 7.86 5.51 7.80
C GLU A 68 7.03 5.52 6.50
N THR A 69 5.84 6.11 6.53
CA THR A 69 5.03 6.30 5.32
C THR A 69 5.62 7.40 4.45
N GLY A 70 5.81 7.15 3.15
CA GLY A 70 6.45 8.10 2.25
C GLY A 70 6.80 7.54 0.87
N VAL A 71 7.55 8.31 0.08
CA VAL A 71 8.01 7.90 -1.26
C VAL A 71 9.30 7.10 -1.15
N TYR A 72 9.33 5.92 -1.78
CA TYR A 72 10.49 5.03 -1.84
C TYR A 72 10.69 4.46 -3.24
N THR A 73 11.94 4.16 -3.60
CA THR A 73 12.26 3.40 -4.81
C THR A 73 12.17 1.89 -4.55
N ILE A 74 11.41 1.17 -5.35
CA ILE A 74 11.38 -0.30 -5.40
C ILE A 74 11.85 -0.80 -6.77
N TYR A 75 12.19 -2.09 -6.85
CA TYR A 75 12.70 -2.74 -8.05
C TYR A 75 11.86 -4.01 -8.29
N PRO A 76 10.70 -3.96 -8.96
CA PRO A 76 9.78 -5.10 -9.03
C PRO A 76 10.44 -6.38 -9.54
N THR A 77 11.25 -6.32 -10.61
CA THR A 77 11.97 -7.52 -11.11
C THR A 77 13.22 -7.87 -10.30
N GLY A 78 13.59 -7.05 -9.31
CA GLY A 78 14.82 -7.15 -8.54
C GLY A 78 16.07 -6.61 -9.22
N HIS A 79 15.98 -6.29 -10.52
CA HIS A 79 17.07 -5.78 -11.33
C HIS A 79 17.11 -4.24 -11.27
N ALA A 80 18.31 -3.66 -11.42
CA ALA A 80 18.53 -2.22 -11.21
C ALA A 80 17.82 -1.32 -12.22
N ASP A 81 17.53 -1.85 -13.42
CA ASP A 81 16.80 -1.24 -14.52
C ASP A 81 15.27 -1.23 -14.32
N SER A 82 14.75 -1.99 -13.35
CA SER A 82 13.32 -2.02 -13.01
C SER A 82 12.91 -0.96 -11.96
N SER A 83 13.79 -0.03 -11.59
CA SER A 83 13.52 0.94 -10.52
C SER A 83 12.29 1.81 -10.81
N ILE A 84 11.32 1.81 -9.90
CA ILE A 84 10.18 2.74 -9.89
C ILE A 84 10.05 3.38 -8.51
N ASP A 85 9.67 4.66 -8.48
CA ASP A 85 9.33 5.35 -7.24
C ASP A 85 7.83 5.17 -6.95
N VAL A 86 7.53 4.77 -5.72
CA VAL A 86 6.17 4.47 -5.24
C VAL A 86 5.92 5.14 -3.90
N PHE A 87 4.66 5.44 -3.58
CA PHE A 87 4.29 5.83 -2.23
C PHE A 87 3.97 4.57 -1.41
N CYS A 88 4.73 4.35 -0.34
CA CYS A 88 4.53 3.25 0.59
C CYS A 88 3.78 3.73 1.83
N ASP A 89 2.66 3.10 2.17
CA ASP A 89 2.04 3.23 3.48
C ASP A 89 2.55 2.10 4.39
N GLN A 90 3.32 2.51 5.42
CA GLN A 90 3.98 1.64 6.38
C GLN A 90 3.28 1.63 7.75
N GLU A 91 2.20 2.40 7.90
CA GLU A 91 1.51 2.63 9.18
C GLU A 91 0.11 1.99 9.22
N THR A 92 -0.65 2.06 8.12
CA THR A 92 -2.00 1.50 8.05
C THR A 92 -1.99 -0.03 8.06
N ASP A 93 -2.84 -0.64 8.90
CA ASP A 93 -3.11 -2.09 8.97
C ASP A 93 -1.87 -3.01 8.96
N GLY A 94 -0.77 -2.55 9.57
CA GLY A 94 0.49 -3.30 9.67
C GLY A 94 1.53 -2.99 8.60
N GLY A 95 1.26 -2.02 7.71
CA GLY A 95 2.21 -1.50 6.74
C GLY A 95 2.51 -2.40 5.55
N GLY A 96 3.44 -1.98 4.71
CA GLY A 96 3.91 -2.69 3.53
C GLY A 96 3.06 -2.47 2.28
N TRP A 97 2.19 -1.46 2.28
CA TRP A 97 1.25 -1.20 1.21
C TRP A 97 1.89 -0.37 0.10
N THR A 98 1.77 -0.83 -1.15
CA THR A 98 2.08 0.00 -2.32
C THR A 98 0.82 0.79 -2.70
N VAL A 99 0.84 2.12 -2.58
CA VAL A 99 -0.31 2.98 -2.93
C VAL A 99 -0.30 3.26 -4.43
N MET A 100 -1.35 2.85 -5.13
CA MET A 100 -1.44 2.95 -6.59
C MET A 100 -2.29 4.15 -7.06
N LEU A 101 -3.20 4.60 -6.21
CA LEU A 101 -4.08 5.74 -6.48
C LEU A 101 -4.37 6.48 -5.17
N GLN A 102 -3.95 7.74 -5.09
CA GLN A 102 -4.26 8.62 -3.97
C GLN A 102 -5.01 9.85 -4.47
N ARG A 103 -6.14 10.16 -3.83
CA ARG A 103 -6.97 11.32 -4.13
C ARG A 103 -6.93 12.32 -2.97
N SER A 104 -6.61 13.57 -3.29
CA SER A 104 -6.63 14.70 -2.37
C SER A 104 -8.05 15.23 -2.23
N LEU A 105 -8.40 15.63 -1.00
CA LEU A 105 -9.64 16.36 -0.71
C LEU A 105 -9.74 17.72 -1.42
N TYR A 106 -8.61 18.26 -1.88
CA TYR A 106 -8.51 19.57 -2.53
C TYR A 106 -8.53 19.49 -4.07
N GLY A 107 -8.38 18.29 -4.67
CA GLY A 107 -8.45 18.09 -6.13
C GLY A 107 -7.41 18.87 -6.93
N TRP A 108 -6.14 18.78 -6.53
CA TRP A 108 -5.01 19.46 -7.19
C TRP A 108 -4.71 18.91 -8.58
N VAL A 109 -4.96 17.61 -8.79
CA VAL A 109 -4.64 16.91 -10.03
C VAL A 109 -5.93 16.51 -10.74
N ASP A 110 -6.03 16.90 -12.00
CA ASP A 110 -7.09 16.48 -12.91
C ASP A 110 -6.94 15.00 -13.29
N PHE A 111 -8.00 14.20 -13.09
CA PHE A 111 -8.07 12.78 -13.43
C PHE A 111 -8.93 12.51 -14.67
N PHE A 112 -9.46 13.55 -15.33
CA PHE A 112 -10.13 13.42 -16.63
C PHE A 112 -9.08 13.29 -17.75
N LYS A 113 -8.33 12.18 -17.67
CA LYS A 113 -7.15 11.88 -18.48
C LYS A 113 -7.43 10.81 -19.54
N ARG A 114 -6.54 10.72 -20.53
CA ARG A 114 -6.61 9.71 -21.59
C ARG A 114 -6.00 8.39 -21.10
N TRP A 115 -6.23 7.31 -21.85
CA TRP A 115 -5.69 5.99 -21.51
C TRP A 115 -4.17 6.00 -21.32
N ASP A 116 -3.43 6.71 -22.18
CA ASP A 116 -1.96 6.77 -22.13
C ASP A 116 -1.44 7.39 -20.82
N ASP A 117 -2.15 8.38 -20.27
CA ASP A 117 -1.84 8.96 -18.96
C ASP A 117 -2.07 7.94 -17.83
N TYR A 118 -3.19 7.21 -17.86
CA TYR A 118 -3.47 6.13 -16.88
C TYR A 118 -2.52 4.93 -17.02
N LYS A 119 -1.95 4.72 -18.20
CA LYS A 119 -0.93 3.70 -18.44
C LYS A 119 0.40 4.08 -17.80
N LEU A 120 0.86 5.31 -18.02
CA LEU A 120 2.15 5.83 -17.54
C LEU A 120 2.15 6.34 -16.10
N GLY A 121 1.00 6.77 -15.59
CA GLY A 121 0.86 7.46 -14.31
C GLY A 121 0.94 8.99 -14.44
N PHE A 122 0.43 9.69 -13.43
CA PHE A 122 0.40 11.16 -13.38
C PHE A 122 0.18 11.68 -11.94
N GLY A 123 0.52 12.95 -11.70
CA GLY A 123 0.38 13.62 -10.41
C GLY A 123 1.66 13.63 -9.59
N TYR A 124 1.53 13.79 -8.27
CA TYR A 124 2.65 13.89 -7.33
C TYR A 124 2.52 12.83 -6.24
N LEU A 125 3.49 11.92 -6.13
CA LEU A 125 3.45 10.76 -5.23
C LEU A 125 3.22 11.14 -3.76
N SER A 126 3.68 12.31 -3.32
CA SER A 126 3.51 12.82 -1.96
C SER A 126 2.13 13.44 -1.65
N GLU A 127 1.25 13.61 -2.66
CA GLU A 127 0.00 14.35 -2.51
C GLU A 127 -1.19 13.65 -3.18
N GLU A 128 -1.20 13.63 -4.52
CA GLU A 128 -2.33 13.17 -5.32
C GLU A 128 -1.82 12.66 -6.66
N PHE A 129 -2.08 11.38 -6.96
CA PHE A 129 -1.48 10.70 -8.10
C PHE A 129 -2.21 9.42 -8.51
N CYS A 130 -1.87 8.96 -9.71
CA CYS A 130 -2.03 7.59 -10.18
C CYS A 130 -0.63 7.07 -10.56
N LEU A 131 -0.23 5.88 -10.06
CA LEU A 131 1.11 5.34 -10.31
C LEU A 131 1.32 4.88 -11.76
N GLY A 132 0.23 4.60 -12.47
CA GLY A 132 0.25 4.03 -13.81
C GLY A 132 0.02 2.52 -13.81
N ASN A 133 -0.78 2.05 -14.78
CA ASN A 133 -1.12 0.64 -14.92
C ASN A 133 0.08 -0.25 -15.25
N ASP A 134 1.09 0.26 -15.96
CA ASP A 134 2.30 -0.51 -16.29
C ASP A 134 3.15 -0.77 -15.03
N SER A 135 3.29 0.23 -14.15
CA SER A 135 3.96 0.13 -12.84
C SER A 135 3.25 -0.88 -11.93
N LEU A 136 1.91 -0.82 -11.88
CA LEU A 136 1.08 -1.79 -11.16
C LEU A 136 1.26 -3.20 -11.71
N ALA A 137 1.21 -3.39 -13.03
CA ALA A 137 1.38 -4.71 -13.64
C ALA A 137 2.77 -5.30 -13.33
N ALA A 138 3.83 -4.49 -13.30
CA ALA A 138 5.17 -4.93 -12.91
C ALA A 138 5.24 -5.39 -11.44
N ASP A 139 4.64 -4.65 -10.51
CA ASP A 139 4.58 -5.02 -9.08
C ASP A 139 3.80 -6.33 -8.87
N LEU A 140 2.66 -6.51 -9.54
CA LEU A 140 1.85 -7.73 -9.43
C LEU A 140 2.51 -8.97 -10.05
N GLN A 141 3.22 -8.81 -11.18
CA GLN A 141 3.96 -9.92 -11.79
C GLN A 141 5.12 -10.38 -10.89
N ALA A 142 5.77 -9.45 -10.19
CA ALA A 142 6.79 -9.75 -9.20
C ALA A 142 6.22 -10.39 -7.93
N ASN A 143 4.99 -10.01 -7.54
CA ASN A 143 4.37 -10.38 -6.29
C ASN A 143 3.05 -11.16 -6.53
N THR A 144 3.16 -12.42 -6.97
CA THR A 144 2.01 -13.24 -7.41
C THR A 144 0.93 -13.51 -6.36
N ASN A 145 1.28 -13.46 -5.08
CA ASN A 145 0.32 -13.34 -3.99
C ASN A 145 0.20 -11.85 -3.65
N SER A 146 -0.78 -11.17 -4.28
CA SER A 146 -1.12 -9.78 -3.98
C SER A 146 -2.58 -9.61 -3.56
N GLU A 147 -2.83 -8.73 -2.60
CA GLU A 147 -4.17 -8.36 -2.10
C GLU A 147 -4.47 -6.90 -2.53
N LEU A 148 -5.72 -6.60 -2.89
CA LEU A 148 -6.14 -5.24 -3.26
C LEU A 148 -7.16 -4.72 -2.26
N THR A 149 -6.89 -3.57 -1.66
CA THR A 149 -7.79 -2.89 -0.71
C THR A 149 -8.15 -1.51 -1.23
N PHE A 150 -9.45 -1.20 -1.21
CA PHE A 150 -9.99 0.13 -1.43
C PHE A 150 -10.42 0.70 -0.08
N ASN A 151 -9.73 1.71 0.43
CA ASN A 151 -10.13 2.46 1.63
C ASN A 151 -11.02 3.65 1.26
N LEU A 152 -12.13 3.79 1.97
CA LEU A 152 -13.10 4.88 1.82
C LEU A 152 -13.13 5.66 3.15
N TYR A 153 -12.25 6.65 3.28
CA TYR A 153 -12.10 7.54 4.42
C TYR A 153 -13.20 8.60 4.47
N SER A 154 -14.31 8.34 5.14
CA SER A 154 -15.34 9.36 5.32
C SER A 154 -14.81 10.74 5.76
N THR A 155 -15.36 11.83 5.21
CA THR A 155 -15.17 13.22 5.72
C THR A 155 -15.64 13.43 7.17
N THR A 156 -16.00 12.36 7.87
CA THR A 156 -16.47 12.33 9.26
C THR A 156 -15.91 11.12 10.07
N ASN A 157 -14.77 10.57 9.64
CA ASN A 157 -14.02 9.50 10.32
C ASN A 157 -14.71 8.11 10.38
N LYS A 158 -15.68 7.83 9.53
CA LYS A 158 -16.05 6.45 9.15
C LYS A 158 -15.12 5.93 8.04
N GLN A 159 -14.16 5.09 8.39
CA GLN A 159 -13.43 4.32 7.39
C GLN A 159 -14.28 3.12 6.99
N ASP A 160 -14.66 3.04 5.71
CA ASP A 160 -15.19 1.82 5.10
C ASP A 160 -14.10 1.25 4.16
N TYR A 161 -14.12 -0.04 3.88
CA TYR A 161 -13.12 -0.65 2.99
C TYR A 161 -13.65 -1.88 2.25
N ALA A 162 -13.21 -2.03 0.99
CA ALA A 162 -13.43 -3.23 0.20
C ALA A 162 -12.10 -3.94 -0.02
N LYS A 163 -12.03 -5.23 0.32
CA LYS A 163 -10.81 -6.04 0.21
C LYS A 163 -11.00 -7.22 -0.74
N CYS A 164 -10.16 -7.29 -1.77
CA CYS A 164 -10.08 -8.39 -2.74
C CYS A 164 -8.86 -9.26 -2.43
N SER A 165 -9.09 -10.54 -2.13
CA SER A 165 -8.04 -11.51 -1.78
C SER A 165 -7.25 -12.05 -2.97
N SER A 166 -7.74 -11.83 -4.19
CA SER A 166 -7.06 -12.16 -5.44
C SER A 166 -7.62 -11.26 -6.55
N PHE A 167 -6.75 -10.79 -7.43
CA PHE A 167 -7.06 -9.95 -8.58
C PHE A 167 -5.97 -10.11 -9.65
N ASN A 168 -6.27 -9.69 -10.88
CA ASN A 168 -5.33 -9.66 -11.99
C ASN A 168 -5.51 -8.34 -12.76
N VAL A 169 -4.43 -7.81 -13.31
CA VAL A 169 -4.43 -6.59 -14.14
C VAL A 169 -3.80 -6.95 -15.49
N GLU A 170 -4.62 -7.00 -16.53
CA GLU A 170 -4.17 -7.28 -17.89
C GLU A 170 -3.61 -6.01 -18.55
N VAL A 171 -2.39 -6.11 -19.09
CA VAL A 171 -1.77 -5.01 -19.85
C VAL A 171 -2.36 -4.99 -21.26
N MET A 172 -3.05 -3.91 -21.61
CA MET A 172 -3.62 -3.76 -22.95
C MET A 172 -2.52 -3.47 -23.98
N ASN A 173 -2.28 -4.44 -24.86
CA ASN A 173 -1.41 -4.29 -26.03
C ASN A 173 -2.21 -3.71 -27.20
N CYS A 174 -1.73 -2.61 -27.79
CA CYS A 174 -2.29 -2.08 -29.02
C CYS A 174 -1.78 -2.89 -30.22
N HIS A 175 -2.70 -3.29 -31.10
CA HIS A 175 -2.44 -3.89 -32.41
C HIS A 175 -2.75 -2.89 -33.52
#